data_AF-A0A0F9IYM4-F1
#
_entry.id   AF-A0A0F9IYM4-F1
#
_cell.length_a   1.000
_cell.length_b   1.000
_cell.length_c   1.000
_cell.angle_alpha   90.00
_cell.angle_beta   90.00
_cell.angle_gamma   90.00
#
_symmetry.space_group_name_H-M   'P 1'
#
loop_
_entity.id
_entity.type
_entity.pdbx_description
1 polymer ?
#
loop_
_entity_poly.entity_id
_entity_poly.type
_entity_poly.pdbx_seq_one_letter_code
_entity_poly.pdbx_strand_id
1 'polypeptide(L)'
;MTIEVQASDITQDGSIKLTVDGKTITFVKESDLGAVKAQLKDRDGEVSTLQTSLASANVKVDESHQDVLKERASKKTFEEEAGKSATLSTEVEGLKTKVADLEKVGGERDTKLTERLRGILTTGYKIDGEKIKDMALDALEQTERTLILTGVTPTPAKYDGGGGGGGGADDLKDKSPLALAAMGYENSNKK
;
A
#
# COMPACT_ATOMS: atom_id res chain seq x y z
N MET A 1 -86.95 43.11 -17.27
CA MET A 1 -86.99 41.96 -18.19
C MET A 1 -87.18 40.73 -17.32
N THR A 2 -88.34 40.08 -17.41
CA THR A 2 -88.69 38.92 -16.59
C THR A 2 -88.34 37.68 -17.41
N ILE A 3 -87.52 36.78 -16.87
CA ILE A 3 -87.17 35.52 -17.54
C ILE A 3 -88.07 34.45 -16.95
N GLU A 4 -88.92 33.83 -17.78
CA GLU A 4 -89.78 32.73 -17.38
C GLU A 4 -89.02 31.40 -17.50
N VAL A 5 -88.93 30.66 -16.39
CA VAL A 5 -88.28 29.34 -16.33
C VAL A 5 -89.32 28.26 -16.66
N GLN A 6 -89.04 27.43 -17.67
CA GLN A 6 -89.90 26.30 -18.03
C GLN A 6 -89.53 25.06 -17.20
N ALA A 7 -90.46 24.13 -17.03
CA ALA A 7 -90.19 22.88 -16.30
C ALA A 7 -89.07 22.04 -16.95
N SER A 8 -88.86 22.18 -18.27
CA SER A 8 -87.77 21.56 -19.02
C SER A 8 -86.38 22.13 -18.69
N ASP A 9 -86.32 23.33 -18.09
CA ASP A 9 -85.06 24.01 -17.77
C ASP A 9 -84.50 23.55 -16.41
N ILE A 10 -85.30 22.80 -15.64
CA ILE A 10 -84.93 22.22 -14.34
C ILE A 10 -84.44 20.79 -14.55
N THR A 11 -83.19 20.52 -14.18
CA THR A 11 -82.60 19.18 -14.25
C THR A 11 -82.97 18.33 -13.03
N GLN A 12 -82.78 17.00 -13.12
CA GLN A 12 -83.13 16.05 -12.04
C GLN A 12 -82.41 16.31 -10.71
N ASP A 13 -81.24 16.97 -10.73
CA ASP A 13 -80.50 17.38 -9.53
C ASP A 13 -81.03 18.68 -8.89
N GLY A 14 -82.00 19.34 -9.55
CA GLY A 14 -82.60 20.60 -9.13
C GLY A 14 -81.78 21.84 -9.49
N SER A 15 -80.83 21.74 -10.41
CA SER A 15 -80.21 22.91 -11.04
C SER A 15 -81.05 23.44 -12.21
N ILE A 16 -80.88 24.71 -12.55
CA ILE A 16 -81.60 25.38 -13.66
C ILE A 16 -80.59 25.77 -14.74
N LYS A 17 -80.82 25.35 -15.98
CA LYS A 17 -79.97 25.72 -17.12
C LYS A 17 -80.71 26.71 -18.00
N LEU A 18 -80.17 27.92 -18.15
CA LEU A 18 -80.72 28.97 -19.00
C LEU A 18 -79.71 29.32 -20.09
N THR A 19 -80.16 29.49 -21.33
CA THR A 19 -79.30 29.99 -22.41
C THR A 19 -79.58 31.47 -22.63
N VAL A 20 -78.60 32.33 -22.36
CA VAL A 20 -78.67 33.78 -22.54
C VAL A 20 -77.54 34.18 -23.48
N ASP A 21 -77.85 34.86 -24.58
CA ASP A 21 -76.89 35.31 -25.60
C ASP A 21 -75.95 34.21 -26.13
N GLY A 22 -76.51 33.00 -26.34
CA GLY A 22 -75.75 31.84 -26.81
C GLY A 22 -74.85 31.18 -25.76
N LYS A 23 -74.88 31.64 -24.51
CA LYS A 23 -74.15 31.06 -23.38
C LYS A 23 -75.12 30.37 -22.43
N THR A 24 -74.80 29.14 -22.04
CA THR A 24 -75.55 28.40 -21.03
C THR A 24 -75.07 28.79 -19.63
N ILE A 25 -75.98 29.30 -18.82
CA ILE A 25 -75.80 29.62 -17.40
C ILE A 25 -76.50 28.54 -16.59
N THR A 26 -75.78 27.90 -15.69
CA THR A 26 -76.33 26.89 -14.77
C THR A 26 -76.44 27.50 -13.37
N PHE A 27 -77.66 27.55 -12.83
CA PHE A 27 -77.93 27.91 -11.46
C PHE A 27 -78.01 26.65 -10.62
N VAL A 28 -77.09 26.50 -9.67
CA VAL A 28 -77.04 25.40 -8.70
C VAL A 28 -77.51 25.87 -7.34
N LYS A 29 -77.93 24.93 -6.49
CA LYS A 29 -78.31 25.25 -5.10
C LYS A 29 -77.08 25.77 -4.36
N GLU A 30 -77.30 26.75 -3.48
CA GLU A 30 -76.22 27.34 -2.68
C GLU A 30 -75.52 26.31 -1.79
N SER A 31 -76.25 25.28 -1.32
CA SER A 31 -75.69 24.14 -0.58
C SER A 31 -74.61 23.39 -1.36
N ASP A 32 -74.84 23.18 -2.66
CA ASP A 32 -73.95 22.41 -3.51
C ASP A 32 -72.68 23.23 -3.82
N LEU A 33 -72.84 24.54 -4.02
CA LEU A 33 -71.71 25.47 -4.15
C LEU A 33 -70.89 25.56 -2.84
N GLY A 34 -71.57 25.52 -1.69
CA GLY A 34 -70.94 25.46 -0.37
C GLY A 34 -70.13 24.18 -0.16
N ALA A 35 -70.69 23.03 -0.55
CA ALA A 35 -70.01 21.73 -0.46
C ALA A 35 -68.75 21.67 -1.34
N VAL A 36 -68.82 22.18 -2.57
CA VAL A 36 -67.64 22.26 -3.47
C VAL A 36 -66.56 23.19 -2.90
N LYS A 37 -66.94 24.34 -2.32
CA LYS A 37 -66.00 25.25 -1.67
C LYS A 37 -65.32 24.62 -0.44
N ALA A 38 -66.06 23.83 0.34
CA ALA A 38 -65.50 23.10 1.47
C ALA A 38 -64.48 22.06 1.00
N GLN A 39 -64.83 21.22 0.02
CA GLN A 39 -63.92 20.24 -0.56
C GLN A 39 -62.66 20.87 -1.17
N LEU A 40 -62.77 22.04 -1.82
CA LEU A 40 -61.60 22.76 -2.34
C LEU A 40 -60.65 23.18 -1.21
N LYS A 41 -61.17 23.72 -0.11
CA LYS A 41 -60.36 24.09 1.05
C LYS A 41 -59.67 22.87 1.70
N ASP A 42 -60.38 21.75 1.80
CA ASP A 42 -59.82 20.51 2.34
C ASP A 42 -58.66 20.01 1.46
N ARG A 43 -58.85 20.02 0.14
CA ARG A 43 -57.80 19.66 -0.83
C ARG A 43 -56.60 20.60 -0.79
N ASP A 44 -56.82 21.91 -0.63
CA ASP A 44 -55.71 22.87 -0.47
C ASP A 44 -54.88 22.55 0.80
N GLY A 45 -55.56 22.14 1.88
CA GLY A 45 -54.90 21.67 3.11
C GLY A 45 -54.08 20.39 2.90
N GLU A 46 -54.61 19.42 2.18
CA GLU A 46 -53.88 18.18 1.83
C GLU A 46 -52.66 18.46 0.94
N VAL A 47 -52.81 19.32 -0.07
CA VAL A 47 -51.70 19.72 -0.96
C VAL A 47 -50.59 20.39 -0.16
N SER A 48 -50.93 21.31 0.74
CA SER A 48 -49.96 21.96 1.63
C SER A 48 -49.22 20.96 2.52
N THR A 49 -49.93 19.97 3.05
CA THR A 49 -49.34 18.89 3.86
C THR A 49 -48.39 18.02 3.04
N LEU A 50 -48.77 17.64 1.82
CA LEU A 50 -47.94 16.86 0.91
C LEU A 50 -46.69 17.62 0.46
N GLN A 51 -46.80 18.92 0.20
CA GLN A 51 -45.65 19.78 -0.13
C GLN A 51 -44.65 19.84 1.04
N THR A 52 -45.14 19.95 2.27
CA THR A 52 -44.30 19.93 3.47
C THR A 52 -43.60 18.58 3.66
N SER A 53 -44.33 17.48 3.42
CA SER A 53 -43.78 16.13 3.47
C SER A 53 -42.71 15.90 2.39
N LEU A 54 -42.96 16.36 1.16
CA LEU A 54 -42.01 16.27 0.05
C LEU A 54 -40.73 17.07 0.34
N ALA A 55 -40.85 18.30 0.87
CA ALA A 55 -39.69 19.09 1.26
C ALA A 55 -38.87 18.38 2.34
N SER A 56 -39.54 17.79 3.34
CA SER A 56 -38.89 17.03 4.41
C SER A 56 -38.20 15.76 3.88
N ALA A 57 -38.81 15.08 2.92
CA ALA A 57 -38.23 13.90 2.27
C ALA A 57 -36.98 14.27 1.44
N ASN A 58 -37.03 15.38 0.70
CA ASN A 58 -35.88 15.86 -0.07
C ASN A 58 -34.69 16.20 0.83
N VAL A 59 -34.92 16.89 1.95
CA VAL A 59 -33.87 17.16 2.94
C VAL A 59 -33.21 15.87 3.43
N LYS A 60 -34.00 14.84 3.78
CA LYS A 60 -33.47 13.54 4.22
C LYS A 60 -32.67 12.83 3.13
N VAL A 61 -33.10 12.92 1.88
CA VAL A 61 -32.38 12.34 0.73
C VAL A 61 -31.04 13.05 0.54
N ASP A 62 -31.02 14.38 0.64
CA ASP A 62 -29.80 15.17 0.52
C ASP A 62 -28.82 14.86 1.66
N GLU A 63 -29.30 14.78 2.90
CA GLU A 63 -28.49 14.37 4.06
C GLU A 63 -27.90 12.97 3.87
N SER A 64 -28.73 12.00 3.49
CA SER A 64 -28.29 10.63 3.23
C SER A 64 -27.27 10.57 2.09
N HIS A 65 -27.45 11.37 1.03
CA HIS A 65 -26.50 11.45 -0.07
C HIS A 65 -25.14 11.99 0.39
N GLN A 66 -25.13 13.03 1.23
CA GLN A 66 -23.90 13.57 1.81
C GLN A 66 -23.18 12.53 2.67
N ASP A 67 -23.90 11.75 3.46
CA ASP A 67 -23.30 10.71 4.29
C ASP A 67 -22.72 9.57 3.47
N VAL A 68 -23.40 9.13 2.40
CA VAL A 68 -22.87 8.15 1.46
C VAL A 68 -21.59 8.66 0.77
N LEU A 69 -21.53 9.95 0.42
CA LEU A 69 -20.31 10.54 -0.16
C LEU A 69 -19.15 10.53 0.84
N LYS A 70 -19.39 10.89 2.10
CA LYS A 70 -18.37 10.82 3.16
C LYS A 70 -17.90 9.39 3.38
N GLU A 71 -18.81 8.43 3.44
CA GLU A 71 -18.47 7.02 3.65
C GLU A 71 -17.63 6.46 2.48
N ARG A 72 -17.98 6.80 1.23
CA ARG A 72 -17.19 6.43 0.06
C ARG A 72 -15.80 7.05 0.07
N ALA A 73 -15.67 8.31 0.49
CA ALA A 73 -14.38 8.96 0.63
C ALA A 73 -13.51 8.25 1.68
N SER A 74 -14.07 7.97 2.86
CA SER A 74 -13.39 7.21 3.93
C SER A 74 -12.97 5.82 3.46
N LYS A 75 -13.85 5.09 2.77
CA LYS A 75 -13.54 3.76 2.23
C LYS A 75 -12.35 3.80 1.28
N LYS A 76 -12.30 4.78 0.37
CA LYS A 76 -11.19 4.95 -0.56
C LYS A 76 -9.86 5.18 0.17
N THR A 77 -9.87 6.04 1.20
CA THR A 77 -8.68 6.27 2.03
C THR A 77 -8.20 4.99 2.71
N PHE A 78 -9.12 4.19 3.28
CA PHE A 78 -8.76 2.90 3.90
C PHE A 78 -8.19 1.89 2.89
N GLU A 79 -8.72 1.81 1.68
CA GLU A 79 -8.20 0.94 0.62
C GLU A 79 -6.77 1.35 0.22
N GLU A 80 -6.49 2.65 0.11
CA GLU A 80 -5.14 3.16 -0.17
C GLU A 80 -4.14 2.86 0.96
N GLU A 81 -4.55 3.02 2.23
CA GLU A 81 -3.73 2.69 3.39
C GLU A 81 -3.46 1.18 3.51
N ALA A 82 -4.47 0.35 3.25
CA ALA A 82 -4.32 -1.10 3.24
C ALA A 82 -3.34 -1.56 2.15
N GLY A 83 -3.38 -0.96 0.95
CA GLY A 83 -2.44 -1.24 -0.12
C GLY A 83 -0.98 -0.87 0.24
N LYS A 84 -0.78 0.25 0.94
CA LYS A 84 0.53 0.65 1.47
C LYS A 84 1.02 -0.34 2.53
N SER A 85 0.15 -0.79 3.43
CA SER A 85 0.48 -1.78 4.47
C SER A 85 0.93 -3.11 3.87
N ALA A 86 0.23 -3.61 2.84
CA ALA A 86 0.61 -4.83 2.14
C ALA A 86 2.02 -4.71 1.51
N THR A 87 2.31 -3.57 0.88
CA THR A 87 3.63 -3.29 0.30
C THR A 87 4.74 -3.29 1.37
N LEU A 88 4.48 -2.64 2.51
CA LEU A 88 5.43 -2.61 3.64
C LEU A 88 5.69 -4.00 4.21
N SER A 89 4.67 -4.87 4.29
CA SER A 89 4.84 -6.25 4.76
C SER A 89 5.80 -7.03 3.87
N THR A 90 5.65 -6.94 2.54
CA THR A 90 6.56 -7.58 1.59
C THR A 90 7.98 -7.03 1.68
N GLU A 91 8.13 -5.72 1.89
CA GLU A 91 9.46 -5.10 2.08
C GLU A 91 10.14 -5.60 3.37
N VAL A 92 9.39 -5.72 4.48
CA VAL A 92 9.90 -6.27 5.73
C VAL A 92 10.35 -7.72 5.58
N GLU A 93 9.60 -8.55 4.86
CA GLU A 93 10.02 -9.93 4.56
C GLU A 93 11.32 -9.96 3.73
N GLY A 94 11.42 -9.12 2.69
CA GLY A 94 12.63 -9.01 1.89
C GLY A 94 13.85 -8.54 2.70
N LEU A 95 13.67 -7.60 3.63
CA LEU A 95 14.72 -7.16 4.55
C LEU A 95 15.14 -8.27 5.53
N LYS A 96 14.19 -9.06 6.06
CA LYS A 96 14.50 -10.21 6.92
C LYS A 96 15.37 -11.24 6.19
N THR A 97 15.04 -11.56 4.93
CA THR A 97 15.85 -12.48 4.11
C THR A 97 17.26 -11.93 3.90
N LYS A 98 17.39 -10.64 3.55
CA LYS A 98 18.72 -10.00 3.39
C LYS A 98 19.55 -10.03 4.67
N VAL A 99 18.95 -9.81 5.83
CA VAL A 99 19.64 -9.89 7.12
C VAL A 99 20.14 -11.31 7.36
N ALA A 100 19.31 -12.34 7.14
CA ALA A 100 19.71 -13.73 7.30
C ALA A 100 20.87 -14.11 6.34
N ASP A 101 20.83 -13.65 5.10
CA ASP A 101 21.92 -13.86 4.13
C ASP A 101 23.21 -13.17 4.58
N LEU A 102 23.13 -11.93 5.08
CA LEU A 102 24.28 -11.20 5.60
C LEU A 102 24.88 -11.85 6.84
N GLU A 103 24.06 -12.35 7.76
CA GLU A 103 24.50 -13.09 8.94
C GLU A 103 25.25 -14.36 8.54
N LYS A 104 24.72 -15.11 7.56
CA LYS A 104 25.40 -16.29 7.02
C LYS A 104 26.75 -15.94 6.40
N VAL A 105 26.80 -14.93 5.53
CA VAL A 105 28.06 -14.48 4.92
C VAL A 105 29.05 -13.96 5.97
N GLY A 106 28.57 -13.28 7.01
CA GLY A 106 29.36 -12.86 8.16
C GLY A 106 30.00 -14.04 8.87
N GLY A 107 29.20 -15.04 9.27
CA GLY A 107 29.70 -16.24 9.93
C GLY A 107 30.70 -17.04 9.08
N GLU A 108 30.48 -17.13 7.78
CA GLU A 108 31.43 -17.76 6.84
C GLU A 108 32.75 -17.00 6.78
N ARG A 109 32.71 -15.65 6.77
CA ARG A 109 33.92 -14.81 6.79
C ARG A 109 34.67 -14.94 8.11
N ASP A 110 33.97 -14.95 9.24
CA ASP A 110 34.57 -15.10 10.57
C ASP A 110 35.24 -16.47 10.73
N THR A 111 34.62 -17.51 10.18
CA THR A 111 35.20 -18.86 10.15
C THR A 111 36.48 -18.88 9.32
N LYS A 112 36.44 -18.36 8.09
CA LYS A 112 37.63 -18.26 7.22
C LYS A 112 38.75 -17.43 7.84
N LEU A 113 38.41 -16.33 8.53
CA LEU A 113 39.39 -15.50 9.23
C LEU A 113 40.03 -16.25 10.39
N THR A 114 39.22 -16.93 11.21
CA THR A 114 39.68 -17.77 12.31
C THR A 114 40.63 -18.87 11.82
N GLU A 115 40.26 -19.60 10.76
CA GLU A 115 41.09 -20.62 10.14
C GLU A 115 42.40 -20.06 9.59
N ARG A 116 42.33 -18.91 8.91
CA ARG A 116 43.53 -18.22 8.39
C ARG A 116 44.48 -17.85 9.52
N LEU A 117 43.97 -17.31 10.62
CA LEU A 117 44.78 -16.90 11.77
C LEU A 117 45.41 -18.11 12.47
N ARG A 118 44.67 -19.21 12.64
CA ARG A 118 45.23 -20.50 13.09
C ARG A 118 46.33 -20.99 12.15
N GLY A 119 46.14 -20.87 10.84
CA GLY A 119 47.15 -21.19 9.83
C GLY A 119 48.43 -20.38 10.01
N ILE A 120 48.32 -19.07 10.25
CA ILE A 120 49.48 -18.19 10.50
C ILE A 120 50.22 -18.59 11.78
N LEU A 121 49.49 -18.82 12.88
CA LEU A 121 50.10 -19.20 14.16
C LEU A 121 50.80 -20.57 14.10
N THR A 122 50.20 -21.56 13.43
CA THR A 122 50.81 -22.89 13.27
C THR A 122 51.98 -22.88 12.29
N THR A 123 51.81 -22.31 11.10
CA THR A 123 52.83 -22.39 10.04
C THR A 123 53.94 -21.35 10.19
N GLY A 124 53.59 -20.11 10.53
CA GLY A 124 54.52 -19.00 10.70
C GLY A 124 55.19 -19.04 12.06
N TYR A 125 54.41 -19.04 13.15
CA TYR A 125 54.94 -18.98 14.51
C TYR A 125 55.27 -20.34 15.14
N LYS A 126 55.03 -21.46 14.42
CA LYS A 126 55.30 -22.82 14.88
C LYS A 126 54.59 -23.19 16.18
N ILE A 127 53.43 -22.59 16.42
CA ILE A 127 52.59 -22.96 17.56
C ILE A 127 51.95 -24.32 17.28
N ASP A 128 51.92 -25.16 18.30
CA ASP A 128 51.22 -26.45 18.28
C ASP A 128 49.72 -26.23 17.98
N GLY A 129 49.24 -26.80 16.88
CA GLY A 129 47.86 -26.66 16.42
C GLY A 129 46.85 -27.17 17.43
N GLU A 130 47.20 -28.18 18.23
CA GLU A 130 46.33 -28.73 19.27
C GLU A 130 46.04 -27.72 20.39
N LYS A 131 46.95 -26.77 20.64
CA LYS A 131 46.79 -25.75 21.69
C LYS A 131 45.83 -24.63 21.29
N ILE A 132 45.62 -24.43 19.99
CA ILE A 132 44.88 -23.28 19.45
C ILE A 132 43.62 -23.67 18.67
N LYS A 133 43.37 -24.98 18.48
CA LYS A 133 42.27 -25.51 17.66
C LYS A 133 40.88 -25.06 18.11
N ASP A 134 40.70 -24.83 19.42
CA ASP A 134 39.42 -24.44 20.02
C ASP A 134 39.39 -22.96 20.45
N MET A 135 40.45 -22.21 20.18
CA MET A 135 40.50 -20.78 20.52
C MET A 135 39.59 -19.98 19.58
N ALA A 136 38.82 -19.06 20.15
CA ALA A 136 38.04 -18.07 19.42
C ALA A 136 38.96 -17.04 18.74
N LEU A 137 38.42 -16.32 17.74
CA LEU A 137 39.15 -15.36 16.93
C LEU A 137 39.90 -14.32 17.78
N ASP A 138 39.25 -13.67 18.74
CA ASP A 138 39.86 -12.65 19.60
C ASP A 138 41.09 -13.18 20.38
N ALA A 139 41.00 -14.42 20.87
CA ALA A 139 42.08 -15.05 21.61
C ALA A 139 43.27 -15.40 20.70
N LEU A 140 42.99 -15.79 19.45
CA LEU A 140 44.02 -16.01 18.43
C LEU A 140 44.69 -14.69 18.04
N GLU A 141 43.94 -13.60 17.87
CA GLU A 141 44.49 -12.27 17.57
C GLU A 141 45.36 -11.75 18.71
N GLN A 142 44.91 -11.91 19.95
CA GLN A 142 45.69 -11.52 21.13
C GLN A 142 47.00 -12.34 21.23
N THR A 143 46.93 -13.62 20.87
CA THR A 143 48.11 -14.50 20.82
C THR A 143 49.10 -13.99 19.76
N GLU A 144 48.64 -13.71 18.53
CA GLU A 144 49.49 -13.16 17.48
C GLU A 144 50.13 -11.82 17.89
N ARG A 145 49.34 -10.89 18.44
CA ARG A 145 49.82 -9.59 18.92
C ARG A 145 50.90 -9.73 20.00
N THR A 146 50.74 -10.69 20.90
CA THR A 146 51.72 -10.95 21.97
C THR A 146 53.04 -11.50 21.40
N LEU A 147 52.98 -12.39 20.41
CA LEU A 147 54.17 -12.91 19.72
C LEU A 147 54.93 -11.79 19.01
N ILE A 148 54.20 -10.90 18.31
CA ILE A 148 54.79 -9.73 17.67
C ILE A 148 55.47 -8.82 18.70
N LEU A 149 54.78 -8.53 19.82
CA LEU A 149 55.30 -7.66 20.87
C LEU A 149 56.55 -8.24 21.56
N THR A 150 56.60 -9.56 21.71
CA THR A 150 57.75 -10.28 22.30
C THR A 150 58.90 -10.48 21.31
N GLY A 151 58.78 -9.95 20.09
CA GLY A 151 59.83 -9.98 19.07
C GLY A 151 59.97 -11.33 18.37
N VAL A 152 58.99 -12.24 18.52
CA VAL A 152 58.95 -13.47 17.75
C VAL A 152 58.56 -13.12 16.33
N THR A 153 59.44 -13.35 15.37
CA THR A 153 59.15 -13.12 13.95
C THR A 153 58.58 -14.39 13.32
N PRO A 154 57.49 -14.31 12.55
CA PRO A 154 56.95 -15.47 11.87
C PRO A 154 57.97 -16.02 10.88
N THR A 155 58.06 -17.34 10.81
CA THR A 155 58.84 -18.04 9.78
C THR A 155 58.34 -17.58 8.41
N PRO A 156 59.22 -17.10 7.52
CA PRO A 156 58.82 -16.75 6.17
C PRO A 156 58.11 -17.93 5.52
N ALA A 157 56.98 -17.66 4.86
CA ALA A 157 56.32 -18.68 4.07
C ALA A 157 57.33 -19.26 3.07
N LYS A 158 57.48 -20.58 3.04
CA LYS A 158 58.25 -21.23 1.97
C LYS A 158 57.47 -21.00 0.68
N TYR A 159 58.00 -20.14 -0.18
CA TYR A 159 57.54 -20.06 -1.57
C TYR A 159 57.99 -21.36 -2.25
N ASP A 160 57.09 -22.33 -2.34
CA ASP A 160 57.33 -23.63 -2.96
C ASP A 160 57.27 -23.57 -4.50
N GLY A 161 57.06 -22.39 -5.08
CA GLY A 161 56.82 -22.20 -6.51
C GLY A 161 55.54 -22.88 -7.01
N GLY A 162 54.73 -23.48 -6.14
CA GLY A 162 53.51 -24.23 -6.46
C GLY A 162 52.27 -23.35 -6.60
N GLY A 163 52.42 -22.04 -6.41
CA GLY A 163 51.39 -21.05 -6.71
C GLY A 163 51.23 -20.84 -8.21
N GLY A 164 50.58 -21.78 -8.90
CA GLY A 164 49.86 -21.59 -10.17
C GLY A 164 50.34 -20.49 -11.12
N GLY A 165 51.63 -20.48 -11.44
CA GLY A 165 52.22 -19.64 -12.46
C GLY A 165 52.76 -20.55 -13.54
N GLY A 166 51.88 -21.08 -14.38
CA GLY A 166 52.28 -21.73 -15.63
C GLY A 166 52.83 -20.66 -16.57
N GLY A 167 54.06 -20.24 -16.32
CA GLY A 167 54.78 -19.35 -17.19
C GLY A 167 56.14 -19.02 -16.59
N GLY A 168 57.22 -19.46 -17.24
CA GLY A 168 58.58 -19.12 -16.83
C GLY A 168 58.81 -17.62 -16.93
N ALA A 169 59.93 -17.12 -16.38
CA ALA A 169 60.29 -15.70 -16.45
C ALA A 169 60.32 -15.13 -17.90
N ASP A 170 60.44 -16.00 -18.90
CA ASP A 170 60.38 -15.63 -20.31
C ASP A 170 58.94 -15.38 -20.82
N ASP A 171 57.89 -15.94 -20.20
CA ASP A 171 56.48 -15.72 -20.59
C ASP A 171 55.92 -14.36 -20.14
N LEU A 172 56.74 -13.61 -19.40
CA LEU A 172 56.43 -12.29 -18.84
C LEU A 172 57.24 -11.17 -19.52
N LYS A 173 58.26 -11.52 -20.34
CA LYS A 173 59.26 -10.56 -20.84
C LYS A 173 58.71 -9.49 -21.78
N ASP A 174 57.57 -9.72 -22.42
CA ASP A 174 56.97 -8.78 -23.37
C ASP A 174 55.53 -8.38 -22.98
N LYS A 175 55.15 -8.58 -21.71
CA LYS A 175 53.80 -8.28 -21.22
C LYS A 175 53.78 -6.95 -20.49
N SER A 176 52.82 -6.10 -20.84
CA SER A 176 52.64 -4.83 -20.16
C SER A 176 52.21 -5.06 -18.69
N PRO A 177 52.52 -4.13 -17.78
CA PRO A 177 52.09 -4.22 -16.38
C PRO A 177 50.57 -4.43 -16.22
N LEU A 178 49.77 -3.88 -17.13
CA LEU A 178 48.31 -4.05 -17.14
C LEU A 178 47.89 -5.48 -17.51
N ALA A 179 48.57 -6.09 -18.48
CA ALA A 179 48.32 -7.48 -18.87
C ALA A 179 48.68 -8.45 -17.73
N LEU A 180 49.73 -8.16 -16.98
CA LEU A 180 50.13 -8.93 -15.80
C LEU A 180 49.10 -8.82 -14.66
N ALA A 181 48.57 -7.62 -14.44
CA ALA A 181 47.52 -7.39 -13.45
C ALA A 181 46.22 -8.15 -13.78
N ALA A 182 45.82 -8.17 -15.06
CA ALA A 182 44.65 -8.93 -15.51
C ALA A 182 44.82 -10.44 -15.29
N MET A 183 45.99 -10.99 -15.63
CA MET A 183 46.31 -12.41 -15.40
C MET A 183 46.33 -12.76 -13.90
N GLY A 184 46.84 -11.88 -13.05
CA GLY A 184 46.78 -12.05 -11.60
C GLY A 184 45.35 -12.09 -11.07
N TYR A 185 44.49 -11.19 -11.56
CA TYR A 185 43.09 -11.09 -11.15
C TYR A 185 42.27 -12.33 -11.56
N GLU A 186 42.43 -12.80 -12.80
CA GLU A 186 41.74 -14.01 -13.29
C GLU A 186 42.14 -15.28 -12.53
N ASN A 187 43.40 -15.41 -12.14
CA ASN A 187 43.86 -16.57 -11.37
C ASN A 187 43.44 -16.50 -9.89
N SER A 188 43.26 -15.30 -9.33
CA SER A 188 42.76 -15.14 -7.95
C SER A 188 41.27 -15.47 -7.79
N ASN A 189 40.47 -15.42 -8.87
CA ASN A 189 39.04 -15.74 -8.85
C ASN A 189 38.71 -17.21 -9.13
N LYS A 190 39.72 -18.07 -9.33
CA LYS A 190 39.53 -19.52 -9.59
C LYS A 190 39.71 -20.41 -8.34
N LYS A 191 39.58 -19.88 -7.12
CA LYS A 191 39.66 -20.65 -5.87
C LYS A 191 38.49 -20.36 -4.93
#